data_AF-R9JM50-F1
#
_entry.id   AF-R9JM50-F1
#
_cell.length_a   1.000
_cell.length_b   1.000
_cell.length_c   1.000
_cell.angle_alpha   90.00
_cell.angle_beta   90.00
_cell.angle_gamma   90.00
#
_symmetry.space_group_name_H-M   'P 1'
#
loop_
_entity.id
_entity.type
_entity.pdbx_description
1 polymer ?
#
loop_
_entity_poly.entity_id
_entity_poly.type
_entity_poly.pdbx_seq_one_letter_code
_entity_poly.pdbx_strand_id
1 'polypeptide(L)'
;MADRIKLSASEASSAVRSIKGKAQEAQSVVGNLQRDIGNVKSWWEGDSAIAFVEEFSKSKKEFDKMIECINKYGDMLMKAIEIQQKADADIARQMRS
;
A
#
# COMPACT_ATOMS: atom_id res chain seq x y z
N MET A 1 -8.81 34.18 -4.20
CA MET A 1 -9.38 33.13 -3.33
C MET A 1 -8.87 31.82 -3.86
N ALA A 2 -7.86 31.26 -3.21
CA ALA A 2 -7.21 30.04 -3.68
C ALA A 2 -8.26 28.93 -3.82
N ASP A 3 -8.23 28.27 -4.97
CA ASP A 3 -9.04 27.14 -5.35
C ASP A 3 -8.89 26.07 -4.27
N ARG A 4 -9.76 26.12 -3.24
CA ARG A 4 -9.66 25.22 -2.09
C ARG A 4 -10.08 23.87 -2.61
N ILE A 5 -9.10 23.02 -2.89
CA ILE A 5 -9.29 21.58 -2.90
C ILE A 5 -9.95 21.27 -1.55
N LYS A 6 -11.29 21.18 -1.54
CA LYS A 6 -12.05 20.58 -0.45
C LYS A 6 -11.78 19.09 -0.55
N LEU A 7 -10.54 18.71 -0.26
CA LEU A 7 -10.20 17.34 0.03
C LEU A 7 -10.99 17.03 1.30
N SER A 8 -12.09 16.30 1.16
CA SER A 8 -12.82 15.83 2.32
C SER A 8 -11.89 14.90 3.07
N ALA A 9 -11.34 15.38 4.19
CA ALA A 9 -10.37 14.63 4.99
C ALA A 9 -10.90 13.24 5.37
N SER A 10 -12.22 13.11 5.59
CA SER A 10 -12.87 11.83 5.87
C SER A 10 -12.93 10.91 4.65
N GLU A 11 -13.26 11.43 3.47
CA GLU A 11 -13.31 10.63 2.23
C GLU A 11 -11.91 10.19 1.82
N ALA A 12 -10.93 11.10 1.87
CA ALA A 12 -9.55 10.80 1.55
C ALA A 12 -8.93 9.82 2.55
N SER A 13 -9.20 9.97 3.85
CA SER A 13 -8.77 8.99 4.87
C SER A 13 -9.40 7.62 4.64
N SER A 14 -10.68 7.57 4.28
CA SER A 14 -11.38 6.32 3.99
C SER A 14 -10.80 5.63 2.75
N ALA A 15 -10.50 6.40 1.70
CA ALA A 15 -9.84 5.90 0.50
C ALA A 15 -8.45 5.33 0.81
N VAL A 16 -7.62 6.03 1.61
CA VAL A 16 -6.30 5.52 2.03
C VAL A 16 -6.44 4.20 2.78
N ARG A 17 -7.37 4.11 3.75
CA ARG A 17 -7.60 2.87 4.50
C ARG A 17 -8.00 1.72 3.58
N SER A 18 -8.91 1.97 2.63
CA SER A 18 -9.33 0.97 1.64
C SER A 18 -8.16 0.49 0.78
N ILE A 19 -7.35 1.42 0.26
CA ILE A 19 -6.17 1.13 -0.57
C ILE A 19 -5.14 0.30 0.22
N LYS A 20 -4.84 0.68 1.47
CA LYS A 20 -3.93 -0.06 2.34
C LYS A 20 -4.45 -1.46 2.68
N GLY A 21 -5.76 -1.60 2.91
CA GLY A 21 -6.40 -2.90 3.11
C GLY A 21 -6.18 -3.83 1.92
N LYS A 22 -6.41 -3.35 0.70
CA LYS A 22 -6.14 -4.13 -0.53
C LYS A 22 -4.67 -4.50 -0.70
N ALA A 23 -3.75 -3.62 -0.28
CA ALA A 23 -2.31 -3.92 -0.30
C ALA A 23 -1.95 -5.06 0.68
N GLN A 24 -2.57 -5.10 1.86
CA GLN A 24 -2.40 -6.19 2.84
C GLN A 24 -3.00 -7.51 2.35
N GLU A 25 -4.16 -7.46 1.71
CA GLU A 25 -4.76 -8.63 1.06
C GLU A 25 -3.83 -9.18 -0.03
N ALA A 26 -3.30 -8.31 -0.89
CA ALA A 26 -2.33 -8.69 -1.92
C ALA A 26 -1.06 -9.33 -1.32
N GLN A 27 -0.54 -8.75 -0.23
CA GLN A 27 0.61 -9.31 0.49
C GLN A 27 0.32 -10.73 0.99
N SER A 28 -0.87 -10.96 1.53
CA SER A 28 -1.30 -12.26 2.03
C SER A 28 -1.43 -13.29 0.91
N VAL A 29 -2.02 -12.91 -0.23
CA VAL A 29 -2.13 -13.76 -1.42
C VAL A 29 -0.74 -14.15 -1.95
N VAL A 30 0.16 -13.18 -2.10
CA VAL A 30 1.53 -13.42 -2.56
C VAL A 30 2.29 -14.33 -1.60
N GLY A 31 2.11 -14.17 -0.29
CA GLY A 31 2.69 -15.03 0.73
C GLY A 31 2.18 -16.48 0.66
N ASN A 32 0.89 -16.68 0.38
CA ASN A 32 0.32 -18.01 0.17
C ASN A 32 0.87 -18.67 -1.10
N LEU A 33 0.92 -17.93 -2.22
CA LEU A 33 1.52 -18.41 -3.46
C LEU A 33 2.98 -18.82 -3.27
N GLN A 34 3.77 -18.05 -2.50
CA GLN A 34 5.15 -18.42 -2.18
C GLN A 34 5.24 -19.77 -1.47
N ARG A 35 4.34 -20.02 -0.51
CA ARG A 35 4.30 -21.29 0.22
C ARG A 35 3.97 -22.44 -0.72
N ASP A 36 2.92 -22.28 -1.53
CA ASP A 36 2.44 -23.33 -2.45
C ASP A 36 3.49 -23.64 -3.53
N ILE A 37 4.13 -22.61 -4.09
CA ILE A 37 5.21 -22.76 -5.06
C ILE A 37 6.45 -23.36 -4.40
N GLY A 38 6.78 -22.97 -3.17
CA GLY A 38 7.87 -23.60 -2.42
C GLY A 38 7.64 -25.11 -2.20
N ASN A 39 6.40 -25.51 -1.96
CA ASN A 39 6.01 -26.90 -1.77
C ASN A 39 6.18 -27.77 -3.02
N VAL A 40 6.27 -27.18 -4.21
CA VAL A 40 6.52 -27.91 -5.47
C VAL A 40 7.80 -28.76 -5.37
N LYS A 41 8.82 -28.26 -4.66
CA LYS A 41 10.09 -28.98 -4.43
C LYS A 41 9.96 -30.28 -3.63
N SER A 42 8.79 -30.55 -3.02
CA SER A 42 8.55 -31.79 -2.27
C SER A 42 8.20 -32.99 -3.15
N TRP A 43 7.76 -32.75 -4.39
CA TRP A 43 7.33 -33.80 -5.32
C TRP A 43 7.88 -33.61 -6.75
N TRP A 44 8.52 -32.48 -7.03
CA TRP A 44 9.21 -32.21 -8.28
C TRP A 44 10.70 -31.97 -8.01
N GLU A 45 11.52 -32.88 -8.53
CA GLU A 45 12.99 -32.85 -8.41
C GLU A 45 13.66 -32.28 -9.66
N GLY A 46 14.92 -31.87 -9.48
CA GLY A 46 15.80 -31.41 -10.57
C GLY A 46 15.78 -29.90 -10.81
N ASP A 47 16.65 -29.47 -11.73
CA ASP A 47 16.93 -28.05 -12.00
C ASP A 47 15.70 -27.27 -12.46
N SER A 48 14.75 -27.92 -13.13
CA SER A 48 13.50 -27.28 -13.56
C SER A 48 12.61 -26.86 -12.40
N ALA A 49 12.55 -27.67 -11.32
CA ALA A 49 11.80 -27.32 -10.12
C ALA A 49 12.45 -26.15 -9.38
N ILE A 50 13.79 -26.12 -9.36
CA ILE A 50 14.56 -25.01 -8.79
C ILE A 50 14.28 -23.72 -9.57
N ALA A 51 14.41 -23.76 -10.90
CA ALA A 51 14.17 -22.62 -11.78
C ALA A 51 12.73 -22.07 -11.63
N PHE A 52 11.72 -22.94 -11.54
CA PHE A 52 10.33 -22.52 -11.34
C PHE A 52 10.15 -21.72 -10.04
N VAL A 53 10.70 -22.20 -8.93
CA VAL A 53 10.63 -21.50 -7.63
C VAL A 53 11.43 -20.20 -7.63
N GLU A 54 12.57 -20.18 -8.31
CA GLU A 54 13.41 -18.98 -8.43
C GLU A 54 12.73 -17.90 -9.26
N GLU A 55 12.08 -18.25 -10.37
CA GLU A 55 11.32 -17.29 -11.20
C GLU A 55 10.20 -16.65 -10.39
N PHE A 56 9.42 -17.42 -9.64
CA PHE A 56 8.41 -16.84 -8.74
C PHE A 56 9.04 -15.94 -7.67
N SER A 57 10.19 -16.33 -7.12
CA SER A 57 10.90 -15.51 -6.12
C SER A 57 11.35 -14.17 -6.68
N LYS A 58 11.68 -14.08 -7.98
CA LYS A 58 11.94 -12.81 -8.67
C LYS A 58 10.67 -11.99 -8.80
N SER A 59 9.56 -12.58 -9.28
CA SER A 59 8.28 -11.89 -9.39
C SER A 59 7.76 -11.38 -8.04
N LYS A 60 7.95 -12.16 -6.96
CA LYS A 60 7.60 -11.76 -5.59
C LYS A 60 8.22 -10.43 -5.19
N LYS A 61 9.50 -10.20 -5.54
CA LYS A 61 10.18 -8.94 -5.23
C LYS A 61 9.49 -7.74 -5.88
N GLU A 62 8.97 -7.90 -7.10
CA GLU A 62 8.23 -6.83 -7.77
C GLU A 62 6.85 -6.60 -7.12
N PHE A 63 6.17 -7.65 -6.66
CA PHE A 63 4.95 -7.50 -5.85
C PHE A 63 5.21 -6.80 -4.52
N ASP A 64 6.31 -7.13 -3.83
CA ASP A 64 6.69 -6.49 -2.57
C ASP A 64 6.93 -4.98 -2.79
N LYS A 65 7.62 -4.60 -3.87
CA LYS A 65 7.83 -3.19 -4.26
C LYS A 65 6.52 -2.47 -4.57
N MET A 66 5.60 -3.13 -5.25
CA MET A 66 4.27 -2.57 -5.53
C MET A 66 3.52 -2.27 -4.23
N ILE A 67 3.49 -3.22 -3.30
CA ILE A 67 2.86 -3.05 -1.98
C ILE A 67 3.52 -1.92 -1.20
N GLU A 68 4.85 -1.85 -1.20
CA GLU A 68 5.60 -0.76 -0.57
C GLU A 68 5.23 0.61 -1.15
N CYS A 69 5.16 0.69 -2.48
CA CYS A 69 4.77 1.90 -3.21
C CYS A 69 3.36 2.35 -2.79
N ILE A 70 2.38 1.44 -2.80
CA ILE A 70 1.00 1.72 -2.39
C ILE A 70 0.96 2.27 -0.96
N ASN A 71 1.68 1.65 -0.03
CA ASN A 71 1.74 2.09 1.37
C ASN A 71 2.34 3.50 1.50
N LYS A 72 3.44 3.78 0.77
CA LYS A 72 4.08 5.10 0.73
C LYS A 72 3.13 6.19 0.22
N TYR A 73 2.41 5.94 -0.88
CA TYR A 73 1.42 6.91 -1.39
C TYR A 73 0.26 7.12 -0.42
N GLY A 74 -0.19 6.07 0.26
CA GLY A 74 -1.18 6.18 1.33
C GLY A 74 -0.71 7.06 2.49
N ASP A 75 0.56 6.91 2.92
CA ASP A 75 1.15 7.74 3.96
C ASP A 75 1.32 9.20 3.54
N MET A 76 1.74 9.45 2.29
CA MET A 76 1.83 10.81 1.74
C MET A 76 0.46 11.50 1.73
N LEU A 77 -0.60 10.78 1.34
CA LEU A 77 -1.95 11.33 1.33
C LEU A 77 -2.46 11.62 2.75
N MET A 78 -2.19 10.76 3.74
CA MET A 78 -2.53 11.05 5.14
C MET A 78 -1.78 12.29 5.66
N LYS A 79 -0.49 12.43 5.36
CA LYS A 79 0.27 13.63 5.75
C LYS A 79 -0.32 14.90 5.12
N ALA A 80 -0.73 14.85 3.86
CA ALA A 80 -1.38 15.98 3.20
C ALA A 80 -2.70 16.38 3.89
N ILE A 81 -3.52 15.38 4.26
CA ILE A 81 -4.76 15.59 5.02
C ILE A 81 -4.48 16.25 6.38
N GLU A 82 -3.50 15.75 7.12
CA GLU A 82 -3.13 16.29 8.43
C GLU A 82 -2.65 17.75 8.35
N ILE A 83 -1.85 18.08 7.32
CA ILE A 83 -1.38 19.45 7.09
C ILE A 83 -2.56 20.38 6.79
N GLN A 84 -3.49 19.96 5.93
CA GLN A 84 -4.68 20.73 5.61
C GLN A 84 -5.55 20.99 6.85
N GLN A 85 -5.80 19.96 7.66
CA GLN A 85 -6.60 20.09 8.88
C GLN A 85 -5.96 21.04 9.90
N LYS A 86 -4.64 20.99 10.06
CA LYS A 86 -3.91 21.93 10.93
C LYS A 86 -4.04 23.36 10.43
N ALA A 87 -3.83 23.59 9.14
CA ALA A 87 -3.98 24.91 8.54
C ALA A 87 -5.39 25.48 8.71
N ASP A 88 -6.43 24.67 8.49
CA ASP A 88 -7.82 25.07 8.69
C ASP A 88 -8.13 25.41 10.17
N ALA A 89 -7.59 24.63 11.11
CA ALA A 89 -7.75 24.87 12.54
C ALA A 89 -7.07 26.17 13.01
N ASP A 90 -5.89 26.48 12.49
CA ASP A 90 -5.15 27.69 12.83
C ASP A 90 -5.84 28.95 12.27
N ILE A 91 -6.35 28.89 11.03
CA ILE A 91 -7.19 29.97 10.46
C ILE A 91 -8.43 30.18 11.30
N ALA A 92 -9.13 29.11 11.69
CA ALA A 92 -10.33 29.20 12.51
C ALA A 92 -10.07 29.81 13.90
N ARG A 93 -8.89 29.57 14.49
CA ARG A 93 -8.46 30.21 15.75
C ARG A 93 -8.20 31.70 15.57
N GLN A 94 -7.49 32.10 14.52
CA GLN A 94 -7.21 33.51 14.21
C GLN A 94 -8.47 34.31 13.86
N MET A 95 -9.50 33.69 13.28
CA MET A 95 -10.77 34.35 13.00
C MET A 95 -11.69 34.47 14.23
N ARG A 96 -11.42 33.73 15.31
CA ARG A 96 -12.18 33.77 16.57
C ARG A 96 -11.55 34.70 17.62
N SER A 97 -10.31 35.14 17.42
CA SER A 97 -9.63 36.18 18.20
C SER A 97 -9.85 37.56 17.58
#